data_AF-W7KJQ8-F1
#
_entry.id   AF-W7KJQ8-F1
#
_cell.length_a   1.000
_cell.length_b   1.000
_cell.length_c   1.000
_cell.angle_alpha   90.00
_cell.angle_beta   90.00
_cell.angle_gamma   90.00
#
_symmetry.space_group_name_H-M   'P 1'
#
loop_
_entity.id
_entity.type
_entity.pdbx_description
1 polymer ?
#
loop_
_entity_poly.entity_id
_entity_poly.type
_entity_poly.pdbx_seq_one_letter_code
_entity_poly.pdbx_strand_id
1 'polypeptide(L)'
;MRVGLLLLLEGFVILLVGGIPAVLEFMDMQGFPYPLPTTLFEFHWRVMIYGFFLTIIGNEILVALSVEWDGKQAPDYYVIGFALTVLISLLLASTPFYFYAILVALGILIYHSRIYFGPSKLGFSPTTYNYLIFATLMITVFITAFQTYLDLPWISLVFPTLTIFAVMSRDIGLVFGGRLIKDREIVIAYIFLLIGILVYPNSISSLFIFTGWFFSLHGSGLVTAKGRVYPRVSLSIAWFWLLLSSIFALINYDAFVHAIAVGFLFNTLFGVDAILIDMLIAATNVRVKIKPSYIPIVLLNVGLLARVVFDMGVTSPLLFIAAPLQGIGILSFYLNTFRQVFKQIRKAPQIEKQVR
;
A
#
# COMPACT_ATOMS: atom_id res chain seq x y z
N MET A 1 -5.58 -12.80 -21.38
CA MET A 1 -4.75 -11.95 -20.49
C MET A 1 -4.04 -12.87 -19.52
N ARG A 2 -2.75 -12.66 -19.20
CA ARG A 2 -2.10 -13.47 -18.15
C ARG A 2 -2.79 -13.17 -16.82
N VAL A 3 -3.13 -14.20 -16.05
CA VAL A 3 -3.95 -14.06 -14.83
C VAL A 3 -3.28 -13.15 -13.80
N GLY A 4 -1.94 -13.13 -13.72
CA GLY A 4 -1.22 -12.16 -12.88
C GLY A 4 -1.42 -10.67 -13.20
N LEU A 5 -1.94 -10.30 -14.38
CA LEU A 5 -2.32 -8.90 -14.68
C LEU A 5 -3.72 -8.53 -14.18
N LEU A 6 -4.54 -9.52 -13.84
CA LEU A 6 -5.92 -9.32 -13.43
C LEU A 6 -6.00 -8.47 -12.16
N LEU A 7 -5.28 -8.87 -11.10
CA LEU A 7 -5.27 -8.14 -9.83
C LEU A 7 -4.69 -6.73 -9.98
N LEU A 8 -3.72 -6.54 -10.87
CA LEU A 8 -3.14 -5.22 -11.10
C LEU A 8 -4.16 -4.26 -11.74
N LEU A 9 -4.89 -4.73 -12.75
CA LEU A 9 -5.95 -3.94 -13.40
C LEU A 9 -7.12 -3.70 -12.46
N GLU A 10 -7.54 -4.73 -11.73
CA GLU A 10 -8.59 -4.65 -10.73
C GLU A 10 -8.24 -3.61 -9.66
N GLY A 11 -7.04 -3.69 -9.08
CA GLY A 11 -6.57 -2.71 -8.10
C GLY A 11 -6.58 -1.28 -8.65
N PHE A 12 -6.19 -1.08 -9.91
CA PHE A 12 -6.24 0.24 -10.55
C PHE A 12 -7.68 0.74 -10.75
N VAL A 13 -8.61 -0.12 -11.18
CA VAL A 13 -10.03 0.25 -11.29
C VAL A 13 -10.60 0.61 -9.91
N ILE A 14 -10.32 -0.20 -8.90
CA ILE A 14 -10.77 0.05 -7.53
C ILE A 14 -10.19 1.36 -6.98
N LEU A 15 -8.91 1.65 -7.26
CA LEU A 15 -8.29 2.93 -6.91
C LEU A 15 -9.05 4.12 -7.54
N LEU A 16 -9.47 4.01 -8.80
CA LEU A 16 -10.25 5.07 -9.45
C LEU A 16 -11.64 5.22 -8.82
N VAL A 17 -12.31 4.09 -8.58
CA VAL A 17 -13.65 4.05 -7.99
C VAL A 17 -13.65 4.59 -6.55
N GLY A 18 -12.60 4.34 -5.76
CA GLY A 18 -12.48 4.88 -4.40
C GLY A 18 -11.89 6.29 -4.36
N GLY A 19 -10.89 6.57 -5.20
CA GLY A 19 -10.12 7.81 -5.15
C GLY A 19 -10.84 9.01 -5.76
N ILE A 20 -11.56 8.85 -6.88
CA ILE A 20 -12.27 9.96 -7.52
C ILE A 20 -13.35 10.53 -6.58
N PRO A 21 -14.25 9.71 -5.98
CA PRO A 21 -15.23 10.23 -5.04
C PRO A 21 -14.62 10.95 -3.84
N ALA A 22 -13.49 10.46 -3.31
CA ALA A 22 -12.79 11.16 -2.24
C ALA A 22 -12.25 12.52 -2.68
N VAL A 23 -11.64 12.62 -3.86
CA VAL A 23 -11.19 13.92 -4.37
C VAL A 23 -12.36 14.90 -4.48
N LEU A 24 -13.49 14.45 -5.02
CA LEU A 24 -14.67 15.29 -5.22
C LEU A 24 -15.31 15.70 -3.89
N GLU A 25 -15.50 14.77 -2.96
CA GLU A 25 -16.03 15.07 -1.63
C GLU A 25 -15.10 16.03 -0.88
N PHE A 26 -13.79 15.81 -0.90
CA PHE A 26 -12.87 16.69 -0.19
C PHE A 26 -12.84 18.10 -0.79
N MET A 27 -12.99 18.25 -2.11
CA MET A 27 -13.18 19.56 -2.72
C MET A 27 -14.49 20.22 -2.25
N ASP A 28 -15.58 19.46 -2.18
CA ASP A 28 -16.89 19.94 -1.72
C ASP A 28 -16.82 20.40 -0.26
N MET A 29 -16.27 19.57 0.64
CA MET A 29 -16.01 19.90 2.04
C MET A 29 -15.17 21.17 2.23
N GLN A 30 -14.26 21.44 1.28
CA GLN A 30 -13.40 22.62 1.33
C GLN A 30 -14.12 23.88 0.84
N GLY A 31 -15.33 23.79 0.27
CA GLY A 31 -16.13 24.92 -0.19
C GLY A 31 -15.99 25.20 -1.69
N PHE A 32 -15.77 24.17 -2.51
CA PHE A 32 -15.78 24.31 -3.96
C PHE A 32 -17.14 24.89 -4.43
N PRO A 33 -17.17 25.88 -5.33
CA PRO A 33 -18.37 26.68 -5.59
C PRO A 33 -19.46 25.99 -6.43
N TYR A 34 -19.22 24.74 -6.86
CA TYR A 34 -20.14 23.98 -7.70
C TYR A 34 -20.48 22.65 -7.01
N PRO A 35 -21.73 22.17 -7.12
CA PRO A 35 -22.11 20.88 -6.56
C PRO A 35 -21.31 19.77 -7.25
N LEU A 36 -20.63 18.94 -6.44
CA LEU A 36 -19.85 17.81 -6.92
C LEU A 36 -20.59 16.49 -6.66
N PRO A 37 -20.39 15.46 -7.50
CA PRO A 37 -21.02 14.15 -7.27
C PRO A 37 -20.23 13.36 -6.23
N THR A 38 -20.71 13.34 -4.99
CA THR A 38 -19.99 12.75 -3.86
C THR A 38 -20.61 11.47 -3.30
N THR A 39 -21.64 10.95 -3.95
CA THR A 39 -22.48 9.84 -3.50
C THR A 39 -21.75 8.53 -3.19
N LEU A 40 -20.54 8.31 -3.70
CA LEU A 40 -19.75 7.10 -3.42
C LEU A 40 -18.77 7.26 -2.26
N PHE A 41 -18.68 8.45 -1.65
CA PHE A 41 -17.72 8.72 -0.58
C PHE A 41 -17.98 7.89 0.68
N GLU A 42 -19.23 7.56 0.99
CA GLU A 42 -19.57 6.72 2.16
C GLU A 42 -18.90 5.34 2.11
N PHE A 43 -18.59 4.83 0.92
CA PHE A 43 -17.89 3.56 0.72
C PHE A 43 -16.37 3.74 0.58
N HIS A 44 -15.86 4.97 0.47
CA HIS A 44 -14.46 5.27 0.18
C HIS A 44 -13.50 4.47 1.06
N TRP A 45 -13.72 4.49 2.38
CA TRP A 45 -12.87 3.78 3.33
C TRP A 45 -12.77 2.28 3.03
N ARG A 46 -13.92 1.63 2.83
CA ARG A 46 -14.03 0.20 2.51
C ARG A 46 -13.37 -0.13 1.16
N VAL A 47 -13.64 0.71 0.15
CA VAL A 47 -13.08 0.56 -1.20
C VAL A 47 -11.55 0.72 -1.18
N MET A 48 -11.00 1.66 -0.41
CA MET A 48 -9.56 1.86 -0.34
C MET A 48 -8.84 0.76 0.46
N ILE A 49 -9.33 0.44 1.66
CA ILE A 49 -8.63 -0.49 2.58
C ILE A 49 -8.79 -1.94 2.12
N TYR A 50 -10.02 -2.44 1.97
CA TYR A 50 -10.24 -3.84 1.60
C TYR A 50 -10.56 -4.06 0.12
N GLY A 51 -10.64 -2.99 -0.67
CA GLY A 51 -10.58 -3.09 -2.13
C GLY A 51 -9.15 -2.89 -2.62
N PHE A 52 -8.71 -1.64 -2.74
CA PHE A 52 -7.45 -1.29 -3.40
C PHE A 52 -6.23 -1.91 -2.70
N PHE A 53 -6.01 -1.64 -1.41
CA PHE A 53 -4.83 -2.16 -0.73
C PHE A 53 -4.86 -3.69 -0.62
N LEU A 54 -6.03 -4.28 -0.35
CA LEU A 54 -6.17 -5.74 -0.35
C LEU A 54 -5.82 -6.36 -1.70
N THR A 55 -6.29 -5.78 -2.82
CA THR A 55 -5.96 -6.29 -4.16
C THR A 55 -4.48 -6.15 -4.48
N ILE A 56 -3.84 -5.01 -4.14
CA ILE A 56 -2.40 -4.82 -4.35
C ILE A 56 -1.57 -5.81 -3.51
N ILE A 57 -1.94 -6.02 -2.25
CA ILE A 57 -1.29 -6.98 -1.36
C ILE A 57 -1.52 -8.42 -1.84
N GLY A 58 -2.74 -8.74 -2.28
CA GLY A 58 -3.06 -10.04 -2.85
C GLY A 58 -2.26 -10.32 -4.11
N ASN A 59 -1.99 -9.29 -4.92
CA ASN A 59 -1.10 -9.41 -6.07
C ASN A 59 0.36 -9.67 -5.65
N GLU A 60 0.84 -8.98 -4.60
CA GLU A 60 2.19 -9.19 -4.08
C GLU A 60 2.36 -10.64 -3.61
N ILE A 61 1.39 -11.17 -2.86
CA ILE A 61 1.38 -12.55 -2.38
C ILE A 61 1.22 -13.52 -3.56
N LEU A 62 0.08 -13.49 -4.25
CA LEU A 62 -0.28 -14.52 -5.22
C LEU A 62 0.55 -14.48 -6.52
N VAL A 63 1.20 -13.37 -6.84
CA VAL A 63 1.92 -13.20 -8.11
C VAL A 63 3.42 -12.97 -7.86
N ALA A 64 3.79 -11.85 -7.24
CA ALA A 64 5.20 -11.45 -7.15
C ALA A 64 6.01 -12.39 -6.24
N LEU A 65 5.60 -12.54 -4.98
CA LEU A 65 6.23 -13.42 -4.00
C LEU A 65 6.11 -14.88 -4.38
N SER A 66 5.00 -15.29 -5.00
CA SER A 66 4.85 -16.65 -5.51
C SER A 66 5.92 -16.98 -6.56
N VAL A 67 6.18 -16.07 -7.50
CA VAL A 67 7.27 -16.24 -8.49
C VAL A 67 8.63 -16.24 -7.83
N GLU A 68 8.87 -15.38 -6.84
CA GLU A 68 10.13 -15.38 -6.09
C GLU A 68 10.37 -16.71 -5.36
N TRP A 69 9.33 -17.26 -4.74
CA TRP A 69 9.45 -18.43 -3.85
C TRP A 69 9.36 -19.77 -4.58
N ASP A 70 8.41 -19.93 -5.51
CA ASP A 70 8.14 -21.19 -6.23
C ASP A 70 8.56 -21.13 -7.71
N GLY A 71 9.02 -19.96 -8.19
CA GLY A 71 9.41 -19.74 -9.58
C GLY A 71 8.26 -19.67 -10.57
N LYS A 72 7.02 -19.61 -10.08
CA LYS A 72 5.77 -19.45 -10.85
C LYS A 72 4.75 -18.69 -10.01
N GLN A 73 3.78 -18.08 -10.66
CA GLN A 73 2.65 -17.45 -9.97
C GLN A 73 1.81 -18.50 -9.24
N ALA A 74 0.99 -18.06 -8.29
CA ALA A 74 -0.02 -18.91 -7.68
C ALA A 74 -0.93 -19.51 -8.78
N PRO A 75 -1.45 -20.72 -8.56
CA PRO A 75 -2.43 -21.30 -9.46
C PRO A 75 -3.59 -20.33 -9.77
N ASP A 76 -4.00 -20.28 -11.04
CA ASP A 76 -4.97 -19.31 -11.54
C ASP A 76 -6.27 -19.26 -10.73
N TYR A 77 -6.71 -20.39 -10.18
CA TYR A 77 -7.91 -20.46 -9.34
C TYR A 77 -7.79 -19.66 -8.03
N TYR A 78 -6.59 -19.52 -7.45
CA TYR A 78 -6.40 -18.65 -6.29
C TYR A 78 -6.49 -17.18 -6.69
N VAL A 79 -5.86 -16.80 -7.80
CA VAL A 79 -5.86 -15.42 -8.28
C VAL A 79 -7.28 -14.97 -8.68
N ILE A 80 -7.97 -15.79 -9.47
CA ILE A 80 -9.34 -15.51 -9.92
C ILE A 80 -10.31 -15.57 -8.73
N GLY A 81 -10.20 -16.58 -7.87
CA GLY A 81 -11.05 -16.69 -6.69
C GLY A 81 -10.90 -15.49 -5.76
N PHE A 82 -9.66 -15.06 -5.51
CA PHE A 82 -9.36 -13.89 -4.70
C PHE A 82 -9.95 -12.61 -5.31
N ALA A 83 -9.69 -12.35 -6.60
CA ALA A 83 -10.25 -11.22 -7.34
C ALA A 83 -11.77 -11.13 -7.26
N LEU A 84 -12.45 -12.24 -7.59
CA LEU A 84 -13.91 -12.30 -7.53
C LEU A 84 -14.42 -12.05 -6.11
N THR A 85 -13.75 -12.58 -5.10
CA THR A 85 -14.16 -12.38 -3.71
C THR A 85 -14.01 -10.91 -3.28
N VAL A 86 -12.95 -10.22 -3.71
CA VAL A 86 -12.78 -8.79 -3.45
C VAL A 86 -13.87 -7.98 -4.16
N LEU A 87 -14.14 -8.23 -5.44
CA LEU A 87 -15.22 -7.56 -6.17
C LEU A 87 -16.59 -7.80 -5.54
N ILE A 88 -16.90 -9.04 -5.15
CA ILE A 88 -18.15 -9.38 -4.44
C ILE A 88 -18.23 -8.59 -3.13
N SER A 89 -17.15 -8.47 -2.38
CA SER A 89 -17.15 -7.65 -1.18
C SER A 89 -17.55 -6.22 -1.51
N LEU A 90 -16.97 -5.58 -2.54
CA LEU A 90 -17.29 -4.20 -2.90
C LEU A 90 -18.76 -4.02 -3.30
N LEU A 91 -19.35 -5.00 -3.98
CA LEU A 91 -20.79 -4.99 -4.31
C LEU A 91 -21.68 -5.11 -3.05
N LEU A 92 -21.16 -5.75 -2.00
CA LEU A 92 -21.81 -5.91 -0.71
C LEU A 92 -21.44 -4.80 0.28
N ALA A 93 -20.73 -3.75 -0.14
CA ALA A 93 -20.16 -2.74 0.75
C ALA A 93 -21.19 -2.00 1.62
N SER A 94 -22.48 -1.99 1.24
CA SER A 94 -23.59 -1.44 2.01
C SER A 94 -24.19 -2.41 3.03
N THR A 95 -23.68 -3.65 3.12
CA THR A 95 -24.24 -4.72 3.95
C THR A 95 -23.19 -5.29 4.90
N PRO A 96 -23.61 -5.94 6.01
CA PRO A 96 -22.69 -6.67 6.89
C PRO A 96 -21.98 -7.83 6.17
N PHE A 97 -22.55 -8.34 5.06
CA PHE A 97 -21.97 -9.44 4.29
C PHE A 97 -20.64 -9.10 3.63
N TYR A 98 -20.33 -7.81 3.50
CA TYR A 98 -19.03 -7.28 3.13
C TYR A 98 -17.87 -7.99 3.84
N PHE A 99 -17.89 -8.04 5.18
CA PHE A 99 -16.78 -8.55 5.96
C PHE A 99 -16.59 -10.06 5.80
N TYR A 100 -17.67 -10.83 5.61
CA TYR A 100 -17.56 -12.27 5.34
C TYR A 100 -16.86 -12.54 4.00
N ALA A 101 -17.15 -11.75 2.96
CA ALA A 101 -16.41 -11.86 1.70
C ALA A 101 -14.91 -11.51 1.90
N ILE A 102 -14.60 -10.45 2.64
CA ILE A 102 -13.20 -10.11 2.97
C ILE A 102 -12.50 -11.25 3.73
N LEU A 103 -13.17 -11.90 4.69
CA LEU A 103 -12.61 -13.04 5.41
C LEU A 103 -12.29 -14.22 4.49
N VAL A 104 -13.13 -14.49 3.48
CA VAL A 104 -12.85 -15.51 2.45
C VAL A 104 -11.62 -15.12 1.62
N ALA A 105 -11.50 -13.86 1.20
CA ALA A 105 -10.34 -13.37 0.46
C ALA A 105 -9.05 -13.50 1.28
N LEU A 106 -9.08 -13.15 2.57
CA LEU A 106 -7.95 -13.33 3.48
C LEU A 106 -7.61 -14.81 3.69
N GLY A 107 -8.61 -15.69 3.79
CA GLY A 107 -8.43 -17.14 3.88
C GLY A 107 -7.67 -17.71 2.69
N ILE A 108 -7.97 -17.23 1.47
CA ILE A 108 -7.22 -17.58 0.26
C ILE A 108 -5.75 -17.18 0.37
N LEU A 109 -5.47 -15.93 0.79
CA LEU A 109 -4.10 -15.44 0.95
C LEU A 109 -3.32 -16.22 2.01
N ILE A 110 -3.94 -16.48 3.17
CA ILE A 110 -3.33 -17.24 4.28
C ILE A 110 -3.00 -18.66 3.83
N TYR A 111 -3.95 -19.34 3.17
CA TYR A 111 -3.74 -20.69 2.69
C TYR A 111 -2.60 -20.77 1.68
N HIS A 112 -2.53 -19.84 0.73
CA HIS A 112 -1.45 -19.80 -0.25
C HIS A 112 -0.10 -19.49 0.41
N SER A 113 -0.08 -18.57 1.39
CA SER A 113 1.14 -18.10 2.06
C SER A 113 1.94 -19.19 2.77
N ARG A 114 1.38 -20.39 2.96
CA ARG A 114 2.10 -21.55 3.51
C ARG A 114 3.39 -21.88 2.75
N ILE A 115 3.44 -21.58 1.45
CA ILE A 115 4.62 -21.87 0.62
C ILE A 115 5.84 -21.06 1.09
N TYR A 116 5.63 -19.88 1.68
CA TYR A 116 6.70 -18.97 2.12
C TYR A 116 7.42 -19.43 3.40
N PHE A 117 6.94 -20.51 4.04
CA PHE A 117 7.62 -21.15 5.16
C PHE A 117 8.53 -22.30 4.73
N GLY A 118 8.50 -22.68 3.45
CA GLY A 118 9.47 -23.60 2.86
C GLY A 118 10.71 -22.86 2.34
N PRO A 119 11.77 -23.59 1.94
CA PRO A 119 12.87 -22.99 1.19
C PRO A 119 12.36 -22.45 -0.16
N SER A 120 12.86 -21.29 -0.57
CA SER A 120 12.59 -20.74 -1.90
C SER A 120 13.26 -21.59 -2.99
N LYS A 121 12.82 -21.40 -4.25
CA LYS A 121 13.44 -22.01 -5.44
C LYS A 121 14.92 -21.68 -5.60
N LEU A 122 15.35 -20.54 -5.06
CA LEU A 122 16.76 -20.12 -5.04
C LEU A 122 17.54 -20.66 -3.83
N GLY A 123 16.90 -21.47 -2.97
CA GLY A 123 17.52 -22.08 -1.79
C GLY A 123 17.55 -21.18 -0.55
N PHE A 124 16.97 -19.97 -0.61
CA PHE A 124 16.86 -19.11 0.58
C PHE A 124 15.84 -19.67 1.57
N SER A 125 16.22 -19.71 2.84
CA SER A 125 15.29 -19.99 3.93
C SER A 125 14.30 -18.82 4.14
N PRO A 126 13.11 -19.08 4.70
CA PRO A 126 12.22 -18.02 5.17
C PRO A 126 12.96 -17.04 6.07
N THR A 127 12.68 -15.75 5.89
CA THR A 127 13.24 -14.68 6.71
C THR A 127 12.13 -13.91 7.41
N THR A 128 12.49 -12.92 8.23
CA THR A 128 11.56 -12.15 9.05
C THR A 128 10.36 -11.61 8.26
N TYR A 129 10.55 -11.12 7.04
CA TYR A 129 9.44 -10.57 6.26
C TYR A 129 8.36 -11.61 5.94
N ASN A 130 8.72 -12.88 5.68
CA ASN A 130 7.74 -13.94 5.40
C ASN A 130 6.83 -14.16 6.61
N TYR A 131 7.41 -14.19 7.81
CA TYR A 131 6.67 -14.34 9.06
C TYR A 131 5.80 -13.11 9.36
N LEU A 132 6.31 -11.89 9.13
CA LEU A 132 5.56 -10.65 9.36
C LEU A 132 4.39 -10.50 8.40
N ILE A 133 4.52 -10.89 7.13
CA ILE A 133 3.39 -10.90 6.17
C ILE A 133 2.30 -11.84 6.68
N PHE A 134 2.66 -13.09 7.04
CA PHE A 134 1.69 -14.05 7.53
C PHE A 134 1.02 -13.59 8.84
N ALA A 135 1.80 -13.07 9.80
CA ALA A 135 1.28 -12.51 11.04
C ALA A 135 0.29 -11.37 10.76
N THR A 136 0.60 -10.50 9.79
CA THR A 136 -0.31 -9.41 9.40
C THR A 136 -1.62 -9.95 8.85
N LEU A 137 -1.59 -10.96 7.96
CA LEU A 137 -2.82 -11.57 7.44
C LEU A 137 -3.69 -12.16 8.56
N MET A 138 -3.07 -12.85 9.53
CA MET A 138 -3.79 -13.39 10.68
C MET A 138 -4.40 -12.29 11.54
N ILE A 139 -3.64 -11.23 11.86
CA ILE A 139 -4.14 -10.06 12.60
C ILE A 139 -5.30 -9.41 11.86
N THR A 140 -5.20 -9.25 10.53
CA THR A 140 -6.27 -8.69 9.71
C THR A 140 -7.53 -9.54 9.76
N VAL A 141 -7.43 -10.88 9.78
CA VAL A 141 -8.61 -11.74 9.99
C VAL A 141 -9.32 -11.42 11.30
N PHE A 142 -8.58 -11.28 12.40
CA PHE A 142 -9.16 -10.91 13.69
C PHE A 142 -9.81 -9.52 13.65
N ILE A 143 -9.14 -8.54 13.03
CA ILE A 143 -9.66 -7.18 12.87
C ILE A 143 -10.94 -7.15 12.03
N THR A 144 -10.95 -7.81 10.87
CA THR A 144 -12.11 -7.90 9.99
C THR A 144 -13.30 -8.59 10.68
N ALA A 145 -13.03 -9.68 11.42
CA ALA A 145 -14.06 -10.35 12.21
C ALA A 145 -14.61 -9.43 13.32
N PHE A 146 -13.74 -8.71 14.01
CA PHE A 146 -14.13 -7.75 15.05
C PHE A 146 -14.94 -6.58 14.49
N GLN A 147 -14.57 -6.07 13.31
CA GLN A 147 -15.30 -5.00 12.62
C GLN A 147 -16.68 -5.41 12.11
N THR A 148 -16.98 -6.71 12.08
CA THR A 148 -18.35 -7.18 11.80
C THR A 148 -19.32 -6.78 12.93
N TYR A 149 -18.80 -6.53 14.13
CA TYR A 149 -19.58 -6.16 15.32
C TYR A 149 -19.34 -4.72 15.80
N LEU A 150 -18.19 -4.13 15.48
CA LEU A 150 -17.78 -2.82 15.98
C LEU A 150 -17.28 -1.90 14.86
N ASP A 151 -17.90 -0.73 14.73
CA ASP A 151 -17.58 0.24 13.69
C ASP A 151 -16.42 1.16 14.12
N LEU A 152 -15.21 0.60 14.17
CA LEU A 152 -13.98 1.34 14.41
C LEU A 152 -13.18 1.36 13.11
N PRO A 153 -13.33 2.36 12.22
CA PRO A 153 -12.71 2.30 10.89
C PRO A 153 -11.17 2.26 10.96
N TRP A 154 -10.56 3.04 11.84
CA TRP A 154 -9.09 3.19 11.90
C TRP A 154 -8.32 1.90 12.18
N ILE A 155 -8.90 0.91 12.91
CA ILE A 155 -8.17 -0.34 13.19
C ILE A 155 -7.87 -1.11 11.91
N SER A 156 -8.66 -0.91 10.85
CA SER A 156 -8.37 -1.51 9.53
C SER A 156 -7.11 -0.94 8.87
N LEU A 157 -6.57 0.21 9.33
CA LEU A 157 -5.25 0.72 8.90
C LEU A 157 -4.10 -0.20 9.30
N VAL A 158 -4.29 -1.05 10.32
CA VAL A 158 -3.30 -2.07 10.72
C VAL A 158 -2.91 -2.91 9.51
N PHE A 159 -3.89 -3.35 8.71
CA PHE A 159 -3.66 -4.23 7.58
C PHE A 159 -2.69 -3.64 6.54
N PRO A 160 -3.01 -2.53 5.84
CA PRO A 160 -2.13 -2.02 4.81
C PRO A 160 -0.83 -1.48 5.40
N THR A 161 -0.85 -0.88 6.60
CA THR A 161 0.35 -0.33 7.25
C THR A 161 1.37 -1.42 7.55
N LEU A 162 0.95 -2.48 8.25
CA LEU A 162 1.86 -3.55 8.65
C LEU A 162 2.28 -4.42 7.48
N THR A 163 1.41 -4.60 6.47
CA THR A 163 1.77 -5.39 5.29
C THR A 163 2.80 -4.66 4.45
N ILE A 164 2.58 -3.37 4.14
CA ILE A 164 3.54 -2.56 3.38
C ILE A 164 4.85 -2.46 4.15
N PHE A 165 4.79 -2.30 5.48
CA PHE A 165 5.97 -2.31 6.32
C PHE A 165 6.75 -3.64 6.24
N ALA A 166 6.05 -4.78 6.32
CA ALA A 166 6.65 -6.10 6.20
C ALA A 166 7.29 -6.33 4.82
N VAL A 167 6.57 -6.04 3.73
CA VAL A 167 7.09 -6.18 2.35
C VAL A 167 8.30 -5.27 2.14
N MET A 168 8.24 -4.04 2.63
CA MET A 168 9.35 -3.10 2.49
C MET A 168 10.61 -3.56 3.24
N SER A 169 10.48 -4.29 4.36
CA SER A 169 11.65 -4.85 5.03
C SER A 169 12.48 -5.76 4.11
N ARG A 170 11.87 -6.44 3.13
CA ARG A 170 12.58 -7.13 2.04
C ARG A 170 13.20 -6.13 1.06
N ASP A 171 12.39 -5.20 0.56
CA ASP A 171 12.75 -4.38 -0.60
C ASP A 171 13.80 -3.31 -0.34
N ILE A 172 13.91 -2.80 0.89
CA ILE A 172 14.98 -1.87 1.27
C ILE A 172 16.35 -2.50 1.04
N GLY A 173 16.49 -3.81 1.31
CA GLY A 173 17.70 -4.57 1.01
C GLY A 173 18.01 -4.58 -0.49
N LEU A 174 17.00 -4.78 -1.33
CA LEU A 174 17.14 -4.82 -2.80
C LEU A 174 17.49 -3.45 -3.39
N VAL A 175 16.83 -2.39 -2.91
CA VAL A 175 16.96 -1.03 -3.43
C VAL A 175 18.29 -0.37 -3.02
N PHE A 176 18.79 -0.67 -1.82
CA PHE A 176 20.02 -0.07 -1.28
C PHE A 176 21.24 -0.99 -1.30
N GLY A 177 21.16 -2.12 -1.99
CA GLY A 177 22.32 -2.95 -2.32
C GLY A 177 22.83 -3.84 -1.18
N GLY A 178 21.91 -4.50 -0.47
CA GLY A 178 22.24 -5.62 0.43
C GLY A 178 22.74 -5.20 1.82
N ARG A 179 22.33 -4.04 2.34
CA ARG A 179 22.66 -3.67 3.72
C ARG A 179 21.96 -4.57 4.73
N LEU A 180 22.65 -4.84 5.83
CA LEU A 180 22.15 -5.58 6.98
C LEU A 180 20.99 -4.81 7.63
N ILE A 181 19.77 -5.12 7.20
CA ILE A 181 18.55 -4.80 7.93
C ILE A 181 18.65 -5.45 9.30
N LYS A 182 18.32 -4.69 10.35
CA LYS A 182 18.34 -5.23 11.71
C LYS A 182 16.97 -5.85 12.01
N ASP A 183 16.81 -7.10 11.63
CA ASP A 183 15.52 -7.83 11.72
C ASP A 183 14.85 -7.70 13.08
N ARG A 184 15.61 -7.76 14.18
CA ARG A 184 15.08 -7.60 15.54
C ARG A 184 14.40 -6.25 15.75
N GLU A 185 15.02 -5.17 15.25
CA GLU A 185 14.47 -3.83 15.35
C GLU A 185 13.25 -3.66 14.45
N ILE A 186 13.22 -4.30 13.27
CA ILE A 186 12.05 -4.32 12.40
C ILE A 186 10.87 -5.05 13.07
N VAL A 187 11.10 -6.18 13.75
CA VAL A 187 10.04 -6.88 14.51
C VAL A 187 9.54 -6.02 15.67
N ILE A 188 10.44 -5.38 16.41
CA ILE A 188 10.06 -4.47 17.50
C ILE A 188 9.22 -3.30 16.94
N ALA A 189 9.65 -2.70 15.84
CA ALA A 189 8.92 -1.64 15.17
C ALA A 189 7.51 -2.09 14.74
N TYR A 190 7.40 -3.27 14.14
CA TYR A 190 6.14 -3.88 13.74
C TYR A 190 5.16 -4.00 14.93
N ILE A 191 5.64 -4.53 16.06
CA ILE A 191 4.81 -4.71 17.28
C ILE A 191 4.36 -3.35 17.83
N PHE A 192 5.25 -2.37 17.88
CA PHE A 192 4.90 -1.05 18.37
C PHE A 192 3.92 -0.30 17.46
N LEU A 193 4.07 -0.42 16.13
CA LEU A 193 3.10 0.12 15.17
C LEU A 193 1.74 -0.56 15.30
N LEU A 194 1.70 -1.88 15.45
CA LEU A 194 0.47 -2.65 15.69
C LEU A 194 -0.26 -2.14 16.93
N ILE A 195 0.43 -2.14 18.09
CA ILE A 195 -0.15 -1.72 19.36
C ILE A 195 -0.57 -0.25 19.27
N GLY A 196 0.26 0.61 18.69
CA GLY A 196 -0.01 2.03 18.52
C GLY A 196 -1.32 2.29 17.77
N ILE A 197 -1.55 1.62 16.65
CA ILE A 197 -2.79 1.77 15.88
C ILE A 197 -3.99 1.17 16.63
N LEU A 198 -3.82 0.02 17.30
CA LEU A 198 -4.91 -0.64 18.03
C LEU A 198 -5.40 0.15 19.24
N VAL A 199 -4.52 0.87 19.95
CA VAL A 199 -4.90 1.63 21.16
C VAL A 199 -5.32 3.07 20.87
N TYR A 200 -5.25 3.53 19.62
CA TYR A 200 -5.83 4.81 19.21
C TYR A 200 -7.35 4.84 19.51
N PRO A 201 -7.93 5.93 20.08
CA PRO A 201 -7.38 7.29 20.22
C PRO A 201 -6.69 7.60 21.56
N ASN A 202 -6.28 6.59 22.34
CA ASN A 202 -5.59 6.86 23.61
C ASN A 202 -4.25 7.56 23.36
N SER A 203 -3.91 8.57 24.16
CA SER A 203 -2.64 9.32 24.06
C SER A 203 -1.38 8.46 24.01
N ILE A 204 -1.41 7.28 24.66
CA ILE A 204 -0.29 6.32 24.61
C ILE A 204 -0.02 5.75 23.20
N SER A 205 -1.01 5.81 22.29
CA SER A 205 -0.88 5.47 20.87
C SER A 205 0.28 6.24 20.23
N SER A 206 0.37 7.54 20.49
CA SER A 206 1.44 8.41 19.99
C SER A 206 2.83 7.90 20.36
N LEU A 207 3.02 7.50 21.62
CA LEU A 207 4.28 6.97 22.12
C LEU A 207 4.66 5.65 21.43
N PHE A 208 3.70 4.75 21.24
CA PHE A 208 3.94 3.49 20.54
C PHE A 208 4.23 3.70 19.06
N ILE A 209 3.51 4.58 18.36
CA ILE A 209 3.78 4.90 16.95
C ILE A 209 5.16 5.54 16.81
N PHE A 210 5.52 6.49 17.68
CA PHE A 210 6.84 7.11 17.70
C PHE A 210 7.95 6.08 17.92
N THR A 211 7.77 5.19 18.88
CA THR A 211 8.73 4.11 19.17
C THR A 211 8.85 3.16 17.98
N GLY A 212 7.73 2.82 17.36
CA GLY A 212 7.68 2.04 16.12
C GLY A 212 8.43 2.71 14.97
N TRP A 213 8.20 4.01 14.76
CA TRP A 213 8.93 4.84 13.80
C TRP A 213 10.44 4.85 14.07
N PHE A 214 10.86 5.04 15.32
CA PHE A 214 12.27 5.11 15.70
C PHE A 214 13.02 3.82 15.36
N PHE A 215 12.51 2.67 15.82
CA PHE A 215 13.11 1.36 15.52
C PHE A 215 13.03 1.03 14.02
N SER A 216 11.97 1.44 13.36
CA SER A 216 11.80 1.28 11.90
C SER A 216 12.87 2.07 11.12
N LEU A 217 13.11 3.33 11.48
CA LEU A 217 14.10 4.20 10.82
C LEU A 217 15.53 3.67 11.02
N HIS A 218 15.84 3.28 12.25
CA HIS A 218 17.17 2.79 12.59
C HIS A 218 17.41 1.38 12.03
N GLY A 219 16.43 0.48 12.15
CA GLY A 219 16.52 -0.91 11.72
C GLY A 219 16.56 -1.07 10.20
N SER A 220 15.90 -0.18 9.46
CA SER A 220 15.97 -0.14 8.00
C SER A 220 17.31 0.38 7.46
N GLY A 221 18.08 1.11 8.27
CA GLY A 221 19.33 1.74 7.86
C GLY A 221 19.15 2.85 6.81
N LEU A 222 17.92 3.34 6.60
CA LEU A 222 17.57 4.31 5.55
C LEU A 222 18.44 5.57 5.57
N VAL A 223 18.70 6.12 6.77
CA VAL A 223 19.50 7.34 6.98
C VAL A 223 20.91 7.20 6.42
N THR A 224 21.48 6.00 6.53
CA THR A 224 22.87 5.78 6.12
C THR A 224 22.97 5.27 4.68
N ALA A 225 21.85 4.91 4.05
CA ALA A 225 21.78 4.15 2.80
C ALA A 225 22.48 4.85 1.62
N LYS A 226 23.37 4.11 0.93
CA LYS A 226 24.09 4.56 -0.27
C LYS A 226 23.50 3.87 -1.50
N GLY A 227 22.27 4.20 -1.87
CA GLY A 227 21.64 3.70 -3.09
C GLY A 227 20.92 4.78 -3.90
N ARG A 228 20.00 4.34 -4.76
CA ARG A 228 19.31 5.22 -5.71
C ARG A 228 18.64 6.40 -4.99
N VAL A 229 18.77 7.60 -5.57
CA VAL A 229 18.27 8.85 -4.96
C VAL A 229 16.75 8.83 -4.82
N TYR A 230 16.03 8.45 -5.88
CA TYR A 230 14.57 8.49 -5.89
C TYR A 230 13.90 7.65 -4.78
N PRO A 231 14.20 6.34 -4.64
CA PRO A 231 13.68 5.55 -3.52
C PRO A 231 14.01 6.11 -2.15
N ARG A 232 15.23 6.62 -1.96
CA ARG A 232 15.67 7.21 -0.69
C ARG A 232 14.86 8.46 -0.34
N VAL A 233 14.61 9.34 -1.32
CA VAL A 233 13.77 10.53 -1.12
C VAL A 233 12.36 10.12 -0.75
N SER A 234 11.73 9.23 -1.53
CA SER A 234 10.36 8.80 -1.30
C SER A 234 10.18 8.09 0.05
N LEU A 235 11.09 7.17 0.40
CA LEU A 235 11.09 6.51 1.71
C LEU A 235 11.38 7.48 2.85
N SER A 236 12.27 8.45 2.69
CA SER A 236 12.51 9.45 3.75
C SER A 236 11.25 10.28 4.02
N ILE A 237 10.51 10.64 2.97
CA ILE A 237 9.23 11.33 3.08
C ILE A 237 8.17 10.44 3.74
N ALA A 238 8.09 9.15 3.37
CA ALA A 238 7.18 8.21 4.02
C ALA A 238 7.45 8.10 5.53
N TRP A 239 8.72 8.02 5.95
CA TRP A 239 9.12 7.96 7.36
C TRP A 239 8.82 9.26 8.08
N PHE A 240 8.97 10.39 7.41
CA PHE A 240 8.59 11.68 7.95
C PHE A 240 7.07 11.73 8.23
N TRP A 241 6.23 11.25 7.32
CA TRP A 241 4.79 11.16 7.56
C TRP A 241 4.41 10.17 8.66
N LEU A 242 5.12 9.04 8.78
CA LEU A 242 4.93 8.11 9.88
C LEU A 242 5.31 8.72 11.25
N LEU A 243 6.34 9.58 11.28
CA LEU A 243 6.64 10.37 12.47
C LEU A 243 5.50 11.36 12.76
N LEU A 244 5.04 12.11 11.75
CA LEU A 244 3.96 13.07 11.92
C LEU A 244 2.65 12.41 12.36
N SER A 245 2.36 11.18 11.96
CA SER A 245 1.17 10.47 12.44
C SER A 245 1.22 10.23 13.95
N SER A 246 2.40 10.00 14.55
CA SER A 246 2.53 9.92 16.01
C SER A 246 2.10 11.23 16.69
N ILE A 247 2.37 12.38 16.08
CA ILE A 247 2.00 13.70 16.60
C ILE A 247 0.50 13.93 16.37
N PHE A 248 0.01 13.69 15.15
CA PHE A 248 -1.39 13.92 14.80
C PHE A 248 -2.35 13.00 15.54
N ALA A 249 -1.90 11.82 15.99
CA ALA A 249 -2.67 10.93 16.86
C ALA A 249 -3.15 11.61 18.16
N LEU A 250 -2.50 12.71 18.57
CA LEU A 250 -2.89 13.50 19.75
C LEU A 250 -3.79 14.71 19.41
N ILE A 251 -3.86 15.11 18.15
CA ILE A 251 -4.37 16.43 17.74
C ILE A 251 -5.61 16.30 16.88
N ASN A 252 -5.57 15.48 15.84
CA ASN A 252 -6.62 15.44 14.83
C ASN A 252 -6.69 14.06 14.15
N TYR A 253 -7.88 13.45 14.17
CA TYR A 253 -8.16 12.14 13.59
C TYR A 253 -7.86 12.08 12.08
N ASP A 254 -8.36 13.04 11.31
CA ASP A 254 -8.19 13.05 9.86
C ASP A 254 -6.73 13.23 9.48
N ALA A 255 -6.02 14.16 10.12
CA ALA A 255 -4.58 14.34 9.89
C ALA A 255 -3.77 13.09 10.24
N PHE A 256 -4.14 12.38 11.33
CA PHE A 256 -3.54 11.10 11.70
C PHE A 256 -3.75 10.03 10.62
N VAL A 257 -5.00 9.85 10.19
CA VAL A 257 -5.38 8.87 9.16
C VAL A 257 -4.68 9.20 7.83
N HIS A 258 -4.71 10.45 7.38
CA HIS A 258 -4.09 10.85 6.12
C HIS A 258 -2.56 10.77 6.15
N ALA A 259 -1.93 11.09 7.29
CA ALA A 259 -0.48 10.91 7.45
C ALA A 259 -0.06 9.44 7.28
N ILE A 260 -0.86 8.48 7.75
CA ILE A 260 -0.61 7.06 7.48
C ILE A 260 -1.03 6.70 6.05
N ALA A 261 -2.32 6.78 5.76
CA ALA A 261 -2.93 6.22 4.56
C ALA A 261 -2.41 6.84 3.25
N VAL A 262 -2.15 8.15 3.26
CA VAL A 262 -1.63 8.89 2.11
C VAL A 262 -0.13 9.13 2.26
N GLY A 263 0.28 9.69 3.39
CA GLY A 263 1.67 10.10 3.63
C GLY A 263 2.64 8.93 3.68
N PHE A 264 2.40 7.95 4.55
CA PHE A 264 3.28 6.81 4.72
C PHE A 264 3.11 5.77 3.61
N LEU A 265 1.88 5.30 3.35
CA LEU A 265 1.66 4.17 2.44
C LEU A 265 2.01 4.51 0.98
N PHE A 266 1.46 5.60 0.41
CA PHE A 266 1.73 5.91 -1.01
C PHE A 266 3.18 6.35 -1.25
N ASN A 267 3.82 7.10 -0.36
CA ASN A 267 5.23 7.40 -0.53
C ASN A 267 6.11 6.14 -0.40
N THR A 268 5.70 5.14 0.39
CA THR A 268 6.37 3.84 0.41
C THR A 268 6.17 3.11 -0.90
N LEU A 269 4.94 3.05 -1.43
CA LEU A 269 4.65 2.46 -2.74
C LEU A 269 5.44 3.14 -3.87
N PHE A 270 5.62 4.46 -3.82
CA PHE A 270 6.42 5.21 -4.79
C PHE A 270 7.92 4.98 -4.63
N GLY A 271 8.41 4.77 -3.41
CA GLY A 271 9.83 4.57 -3.15
C GLY A 271 10.29 3.16 -3.49
N VAL A 272 9.41 2.20 -3.24
CA VAL A 272 9.65 0.77 -3.35
C VAL A 272 9.02 0.26 -4.64
N ASP A 273 9.28 0.94 -5.75
CA ASP A 273 8.81 0.58 -7.10
C ASP A 273 8.95 -0.93 -7.45
N ALA A 274 9.80 -1.66 -6.70
CA ALA A 274 9.87 -3.12 -6.65
C ALA A 274 8.50 -3.80 -6.64
N ILE A 275 7.53 -3.41 -5.81
CA ILE A 275 6.22 -4.09 -5.76
C ILE A 275 5.55 -4.08 -7.14
N LEU A 276 5.40 -2.91 -7.77
CA LEU A 276 4.78 -2.80 -9.10
C LEU A 276 5.66 -3.37 -10.22
N ILE A 277 6.98 -3.17 -10.14
CA ILE A 277 7.93 -3.64 -11.15
C ILE A 277 8.06 -5.16 -11.11
N ASP A 278 8.19 -5.75 -9.93
CA ASP A 278 8.31 -7.18 -9.70
C ASP A 278 7.00 -7.88 -10.02
N MET A 279 5.85 -7.30 -9.67
CA MET A 279 4.54 -7.75 -10.19
C MET A 279 4.52 -7.78 -11.72
N LEU A 280 4.98 -6.72 -12.38
CA LEU A 280 4.96 -6.62 -13.84
C LEU A 280 5.97 -7.56 -14.50
N ILE A 281 7.15 -7.74 -13.91
CA ILE A 281 8.15 -8.71 -14.35
C ILE A 281 7.59 -10.12 -14.16
N ALA A 282 7.02 -10.44 -13.00
CA ALA A 282 6.39 -11.73 -12.70
C ALA A 282 5.22 -12.02 -13.65
N ALA A 283 4.41 -11.00 -13.95
CA ALA A 283 3.28 -11.12 -14.86
C ALA A 283 3.73 -11.32 -16.32
N THR A 284 4.76 -10.62 -16.77
CA THR A 284 5.09 -10.51 -18.21
C THR A 284 6.34 -11.27 -18.63
N ASN A 285 7.17 -11.69 -17.68
CA ASN A 285 8.52 -12.23 -17.87
C ASN A 285 9.47 -11.30 -18.64
N VAL A 286 9.15 -10.01 -18.75
CA VAL A 286 10.00 -9.02 -19.41
C VAL A 286 10.69 -8.18 -18.35
N ARG A 287 12.02 -8.08 -18.40
CA ARG A 287 12.77 -7.16 -17.53
C ARG A 287 12.47 -5.72 -17.93
N VAL A 288 11.95 -4.94 -16.99
CA VAL A 288 11.56 -3.54 -17.23
C VAL A 288 12.51 -2.60 -16.51
N LYS A 289 12.92 -1.53 -17.19
CA LYS A 289 13.65 -0.41 -16.58
C LYS A 289 12.73 0.80 -16.50
N ILE A 290 12.44 1.26 -15.28
CA ILE A 290 11.63 2.47 -15.04
C ILE A 290 12.56 3.66 -14.80
N LYS A 291 12.28 4.78 -15.46
CA LYS A 291 12.87 6.08 -15.13
C LYS A 291 12.03 6.72 -14.02
N PRO A 292 12.66 7.12 -12.90
CA PRO A 292 11.94 7.76 -11.81
C PRO A 292 11.39 9.13 -12.24
N SER A 293 10.24 9.50 -11.68
CA SER A 293 9.64 10.82 -11.84
C SER A 293 9.32 11.38 -10.46
N TYR A 294 9.80 12.59 -10.14
CA TYR A 294 9.53 13.23 -8.86
C TYR A 294 8.19 13.99 -8.82
N ILE A 295 7.53 14.14 -9.98
CA ILE A 295 6.24 14.85 -10.09
C ILE A 295 5.18 14.21 -9.16
N PRO A 296 4.95 12.88 -9.17
CA PRO A 296 4.02 12.25 -8.24
C PRO A 296 4.29 12.56 -6.77
N ILE A 297 5.55 12.49 -6.36
CA ILE A 297 5.97 12.75 -4.97
C ILE A 297 5.66 14.20 -4.60
N VAL A 298 6.03 15.17 -5.44
CA VAL A 298 5.80 16.58 -5.15
C VAL A 298 4.30 16.88 -5.06
N LEU A 299 3.52 16.43 -6.04
CA LEU A 299 2.06 16.66 -6.08
C LEU A 299 1.37 16.03 -4.86
N LEU A 300 1.68 14.77 -4.55
CA LEU A 300 1.11 14.05 -3.41
C LEU A 300 1.39 14.80 -2.11
N ASN A 301 2.65 15.17 -1.85
CA ASN A 301 3.05 15.71 -0.56
C ASN A 301 2.66 17.17 -0.38
N VAL A 302 2.67 17.99 -1.44
CA VAL A 302 2.14 19.36 -1.38
C VAL A 302 0.63 19.32 -1.14
N GLY A 303 -0.09 18.44 -1.84
CA GLY A 303 -1.53 18.26 -1.63
C GLY A 303 -1.86 17.74 -0.22
N LEU A 304 -1.05 16.83 0.32
CA LEU A 304 -1.23 16.30 1.68
C LEU A 304 -0.91 17.34 2.76
N LEU A 305 0.13 18.16 2.58
CA LEU A 305 0.40 19.28 3.48
C LEU A 305 -0.77 20.27 3.52
N ALA A 306 -1.29 20.66 2.35
CA ALA A 306 -2.47 21.50 2.26
C ALA A 306 -3.69 20.84 2.93
N ARG A 307 -3.84 19.52 2.78
CA ARG A 307 -4.91 18.76 3.45
C ARG A 307 -4.79 18.79 4.97
N VAL A 308 -3.61 18.55 5.52
CA VAL A 308 -3.38 18.62 6.97
C VAL A 308 -3.64 20.03 7.50
N VAL A 309 -3.23 21.07 6.78
CA VAL A 309 -3.53 22.46 7.15
C VAL A 309 -5.05 22.70 7.22
N PHE A 310 -5.80 22.16 6.26
CA PHE A 310 -7.27 22.20 6.29
C PHE A 310 -7.85 21.41 7.47
N ASP A 311 -7.36 20.20 7.73
CA ASP A 311 -7.82 19.35 8.85
C ASP A 311 -7.57 20.04 10.22
N MET A 312 -6.59 20.94 10.32
CA MET A 312 -6.32 21.77 11.49
C MET A 312 -7.24 23.01 11.62
N GLY A 313 -8.23 23.16 10.75
CA GLY A 313 -9.24 24.22 10.80
C GLY A 313 -8.91 25.48 10.00
N VAL A 314 -7.83 25.49 9.22
CA VAL A 314 -7.51 26.62 8.34
C VAL A 314 -8.35 26.54 7.07
N THR A 315 -9.07 27.62 6.76
CA THR A 315 -9.86 27.72 5.52
C THR A 315 -9.21 28.70 4.55
N SER A 316 -9.05 28.29 3.29
CA SER A 316 -8.54 29.15 2.21
C SER A 316 -8.91 28.56 0.86
N PRO A 317 -9.24 29.38 -0.16
CA PRO A 317 -9.47 28.90 -1.53
C PRO A 317 -8.29 28.13 -2.12
N LEU A 318 -7.08 28.41 -1.66
CA LEU A 318 -5.89 27.67 -2.09
C LEU A 318 -5.90 26.22 -1.61
N LEU A 319 -6.68 25.87 -0.58
CA LEU A 319 -6.74 24.50 -0.07
C LEU A 319 -7.63 23.60 -0.93
N PHE A 320 -8.43 24.16 -1.86
CA PHE A 320 -9.29 23.39 -2.77
C PHE A 320 -8.49 22.47 -3.69
N ILE A 321 -7.21 22.80 -3.93
CA ILE A 321 -6.32 21.98 -4.76
C ILE A 321 -5.71 20.82 -3.96
N ALA A 322 -5.90 20.74 -2.64
CA ALA A 322 -5.27 19.73 -1.81
C ALA A 322 -5.58 18.30 -2.28
N ALA A 323 -6.87 17.99 -2.46
CA ALA A 323 -7.31 16.68 -2.91
C ALA A 323 -6.99 16.41 -4.40
N PRO A 324 -7.21 17.36 -5.34
CA PRO A 324 -6.76 17.23 -6.72
C PRO A 324 -5.26 16.96 -6.86
N LEU A 325 -4.41 17.66 -6.11
CA LEU A 325 -2.96 17.44 -6.14
C LEU A 325 -2.60 16.03 -5.68
N GLN A 326 -3.23 15.52 -4.63
CA GLN A 326 -3.03 14.13 -4.19
C GLN A 326 -3.47 13.13 -5.25
N GLY A 327 -4.69 13.29 -5.78
CA GLY A 327 -5.24 12.40 -6.81
C GLY A 327 -4.40 12.38 -8.09
N ILE A 328 -4.03 13.56 -8.60
CA ILE A 328 -3.17 13.69 -9.79
C ILE A 328 -1.78 13.12 -9.49
N GLY A 329 -1.24 13.34 -8.28
CA GLY A 329 0.02 12.74 -7.84
C GLY A 329 0.00 11.22 -7.99
N ILE A 330 -0.98 10.55 -7.36
CA ILE A 330 -1.16 9.10 -7.42
C ILE A 330 -1.36 8.62 -8.86
N LEU A 331 -2.26 9.24 -9.62
CA LEU A 331 -2.53 8.83 -11.00
C LEU A 331 -1.31 9.00 -11.91
N SER A 332 -0.59 10.10 -11.76
CA SER A 332 0.61 10.36 -12.55
C SER A 332 1.70 9.33 -12.30
N PHE A 333 1.82 8.79 -11.08
CA PHE A 333 2.71 7.69 -10.78
C PHE A 333 2.33 6.44 -11.58
N TYR A 334 1.10 5.95 -11.41
CA TYR A 334 0.63 4.75 -12.10
C TYR A 334 0.69 4.87 -13.62
N LEU A 335 0.21 5.98 -14.18
CA LEU A 335 0.22 6.21 -15.63
C LEU A 335 1.64 6.25 -16.19
N ASN A 336 2.58 6.91 -15.51
CA ASN A 336 3.98 6.95 -15.95
C ASN A 336 4.63 5.57 -15.87
N THR A 337 4.38 4.80 -14.82
CA THR A 337 4.89 3.43 -14.67
C THR A 337 4.32 2.53 -15.76
N PHE A 338 3.00 2.47 -15.91
CA PHE A 338 2.34 1.66 -16.94
C PHE A 338 2.78 2.03 -18.35
N ARG A 339 2.86 3.33 -18.68
CA ARG A 339 3.32 3.79 -20.00
C ARG A 339 4.73 3.29 -20.31
N GLN A 340 5.64 3.36 -19.34
CA GLN A 340 7.01 2.88 -19.52
C GLN A 340 7.08 1.36 -19.67
N VAL A 341 6.27 0.63 -18.91
CA VAL A 341 6.21 -0.84 -18.92
C VAL A 341 5.63 -1.35 -20.24
N PHE A 342 4.42 -0.91 -20.61
CA PHE A 342 3.76 -1.35 -21.84
C PHE A 342 4.58 -1.03 -23.09
N LYS A 343 5.28 0.11 -23.10
CA LYS A 343 6.22 0.45 -24.18
C LYS A 343 7.37 -0.56 -24.29
N GLN A 344 7.88 -1.09 -23.19
CA GLN A 344 8.97 -2.07 -23.17
C GLN A 344 8.47 -3.47 -23.54
N ILE A 345 7.33 -3.90 -22.98
CA ILE A 345 6.71 -5.19 -23.33
C ILE A 345 6.41 -5.27 -24.82
N ARG A 346 5.85 -4.21 -25.43
CA ARG A 346 5.55 -4.18 -26.86
C ARG A 346 6.80 -4.31 -27.75
N LYS A 347 7.97 -3.89 -27.26
CA LYS A 347 9.25 -3.94 -27.99
C LYS A 347 10.00 -5.25 -27.81
N ALA A 348 9.77 -5.98 -26.72
CA ALA A 348 10.51 -7.22 -26.42
C ALA A 348 10.48 -8.29 -27.54
N PRO A 349 9.33 -8.58 -28.20
CA PRO A 349 9.27 -9.57 -29.29
C PRO A 349 10.08 -9.18 -30.55
N GLN A 350 10.37 -7.89 -30.73
CA GLN A 350 11.11 -7.40 -31.90
C GLN A 350 12.62 -7.59 -31.75
N ILE A 351 13.12 -7.67 -30.51
CA ILE A 351 14.54 -7.84 -30.23
C ILE A 351 14.94 -9.31 -30.39
N GLU A 352 14.13 -10.27 -29.93
CA GLU A 352 14.41 -11.70 -30.12
C GLU A 352 14.45 -12.14 -31.59
N LYS A 353 13.74 -11.42 -32.49
CA LYS A 353 13.77 -11.67 -33.93
C LYS A 353 14.95 -11.03 -34.67
N GLN A 354 15.67 -10.11 -34.03
CA GLN A 354 16.88 -9.50 -34.60
C GLN A 354 18.18 -10.18 -34.16
N VAL A 355 18.11 -11.02 -33.12
CA VAL A 355 19.27 -11.76 -32.57
C VAL A 355 19.27 -13.25 -33.00
N ARG A 356 18.24 -13.69 -33.73
CA ARG A 356 18.24 -14.94 -34.49
C ARG A 356 18.38 -14.62 -35.97
#